data_AF-A0A7J8HW25-F1
#
_entry.id   AF-A0A7J8HW25-F1
#
_cell.length_a   1.000
_cell.length_b   1.000
_cell.length_c   1.000
_cell.angle_alpha   90.00
_cell.angle_beta   90.00
_cell.angle_gamma   90.00
#
_symmetry.space_group_name_H-M   'P 1'
#
loop_
_entity.id
_entity.type
_entity.pdbx_description
1 polymer ?
#
loop_
_entity_poly.entity_id
_entity_poly.type
_entity_poly.pdbx_seq_one_letter_code
_entity_poly.pdbx_strand_id
1 'polypeptide(L)'
;MRLAVRTLLACAVLGLCLAVPDKTVRWCTISNHEASKCSSFRDSMEKILPEAGPHVACVKRSSYLECIKAIMANEADAVTLDAGLVYEAGLAPYSLKPVVAEFYGSKEKPQTSYYAVAVVKKGSGFQLNQLRGKKSCHTGLGRSAGWNIPMGVLYWELPDPQENLQKAASNFFAASCVPCADRTAFPKLCQLCAGKGTDKCACSNHEPYFGYSGAFKCLQDGVGDVAFVKHLTVLDDLKQKSERDQYELLCRDNTRKPVDKYEECYLAQVPSHAVVARSAGGKEDLIWELLNQAQEHYGRDKSKDFQLFSSSHGKDLLFKDSAQGFLRIPPKMDSSMYLTYEYVNVLRNLREETRKYSGRIL
;
A
#
# COMPACT_ATOMS: atom_id res chain seq x y z
N MET A 1 60.96 -2.38 -19.46
CA MET A 1 60.35 -1.36 -18.57
C MET A 1 59.12 -0.62 -19.15
N ARG A 2 58.82 -0.69 -20.46
CA ARG A 2 57.63 -0.03 -21.06
C ARG A 2 56.36 -0.90 -21.16
N LEU A 3 56.45 -2.21 -20.95
CA LEU A 3 55.29 -3.11 -20.97
C LEU A 3 54.52 -3.18 -19.64
N ALA A 4 55.21 -3.11 -18.50
CA ALA A 4 54.59 -3.21 -17.18
C ALA A 4 53.72 -1.97 -16.82
N VAL A 5 54.03 -0.80 -17.39
CA VAL A 5 53.28 0.44 -17.16
C VAL A 5 51.93 0.42 -17.90
N ARG A 6 51.82 -0.29 -19.04
CA ARG A 6 50.57 -0.39 -19.79
C ARG A 6 49.55 -1.33 -19.13
N THR A 7 50.01 -2.37 -18.43
CA THR A 7 49.12 -3.28 -17.69
C THR A 7 48.55 -2.66 -16.42
N LEU A 8 49.30 -1.78 -15.75
CA LEU A 8 48.82 -1.04 -14.58
C LEU A 8 47.78 0.05 -14.95
N LEU A 9 47.88 0.65 -16.13
CA LEU A 9 46.88 1.61 -16.64
C LEU A 9 45.58 0.93 -17.09
N ALA A 10 45.62 -0.34 -17.51
CA ALA A 10 44.43 -1.11 -17.88
C ALA A 10 43.61 -1.56 -16.65
N CYS A 11 44.25 -1.81 -15.51
CA CYS A 11 43.55 -2.15 -14.26
C CYS A 11 42.95 -0.95 -13.52
N ALA A 12 43.41 0.29 -13.81
CA ALA A 12 42.82 1.50 -13.22
C ALA A 12 41.47 1.89 -13.84
N VAL A 13 41.17 1.43 -15.06
CA VAL A 13 39.91 1.74 -15.76
C VAL A 13 38.79 0.75 -15.41
N LEU A 14 39.11 -0.43 -14.87
CA LEU A 14 38.13 -1.45 -14.46
C LEU A 14 37.68 -1.33 -13.00
N GLY A 15 38.16 -0.32 -12.27
CA GLY A 15 37.93 -0.14 -10.84
C GLY A 15 37.14 1.11 -10.45
N LEU A 16 36.49 1.80 -11.40
CA LEU A 16 35.43 2.76 -11.06
C LEU A 16 34.18 1.96 -10.65
N CYS A 17 34.21 1.39 -9.45
CA CYS A 17 32.97 1.26 -8.69
C CYS A 17 32.42 2.69 -8.62
N LEU A 18 31.37 2.98 -9.39
CA LEU A 18 30.54 4.14 -9.16
C LEU A 18 29.97 3.96 -7.74
N ALA A 19 30.74 4.40 -6.74
CA ALA A 19 30.28 4.46 -5.38
C ALA A 19 29.06 5.37 -5.42
N VAL A 20 27.89 4.76 -5.19
CA VAL A 20 26.65 5.51 -5.04
C VAL A 20 26.93 6.58 -3.98
N PRO A 21 26.68 7.88 -4.27
CA PRO A 21 26.94 8.93 -3.30
C PRO A 21 26.35 8.57 -1.94
N ASP A 22 27.08 8.81 -0.86
CA ASP A 22 26.69 8.39 0.49
C ASP A 22 25.26 8.90 0.86
N LYS A 23 24.89 10.04 0.28
CA LYS A 23 23.60 10.72 0.39
C LYS A 23 22.53 10.30 -0.63
N THR A 24 22.67 9.16 -1.29
CA THR A 24 21.58 8.62 -2.14
C THR A 24 20.65 7.71 -1.34
N VAL A 25 19.34 7.94 -1.51
CA VAL A 25 18.25 7.07 -1.07
C VAL A 25 17.80 6.21 -2.25
N ARG A 26 17.96 4.89 -2.14
CA ARG A 26 17.48 3.92 -3.13
C ARG A 26 16.01 3.60 -2.88
N TRP A 27 15.13 4.27 -3.60
CA TRP A 27 13.68 4.07 -3.52
C TRP A 27 13.25 2.82 -4.28
N CYS A 28 12.61 1.88 -3.61
CA CYS A 28 12.10 0.67 -4.24
C CYS A 28 10.75 0.91 -4.91
N THR A 29 10.57 0.38 -6.12
CA THR A 29 9.36 0.50 -6.94
C THR A 29 8.85 -0.87 -7.36
N ILE A 30 7.54 -1.04 -7.48
CA ILE A 30 6.90 -2.36 -7.70
C ILE A 30 6.30 -2.54 -9.10
N SER A 31 6.41 -1.54 -9.98
CA SER A 31 5.85 -1.60 -11.34
C SER A 31 6.61 -0.68 -12.30
N ASN A 32 6.37 -0.84 -13.60
CA ASN A 32 6.88 0.09 -14.61
C ASN A 32 6.40 1.51 -14.35
N HIS A 33 5.12 1.69 -14.02
CA HIS A 33 4.54 3.01 -13.79
C HIS A 33 5.17 3.72 -12.59
N GLU A 34 5.42 2.98 -11.50
CA GLU A 34 6.16 3.53 -10.36
C GLU A 34 7.62 3.84 -10.69
N ALA A 35 8.30 2.97 -11.43
CA ALA A 35 9.68 3.21 -11.85
C ALA A 35 9.77 4.49 -12.71
N SER A 36 8.82 4.70 -13.62
CA SER A 36 8.72 5.94 -14.41
C SER A 36 8.51 7.17 -13.52
N LYS A 37 7.57 7.12 -12.57
CA LYS A 37 7.35 8.23 -11.62
C LYS A 37 8.58 8.47 -10.74
N CYS A 38 9.29 7.42 -10.32
CA CYS A 38 10.50 7.53 -9.52
C CYS A 38 11.63 8.20 -10.32
N SER A 39 11.80 7.87 -11.60
CA SER A 39 12.77 8.56 -12.46
C SER A 39 12.45 10.05 -12.57
N SER A 40 11.18 10.41 -12.82
CA SER A 40 10.77 11.82 -12.82
C SER A 40 10.94 12.49 -11.46
N PHE A 41 10.75 11.75 -10.35
CA PHE A 41 11.00 12.26 -9.02
C PHE A 41 12.49 12.57 -8.81
N ARG A 42 13.39 11.64 -9.16
CA ARG A 42 14.84 11.86 -9.15
C ARG A 42 15.22 13.11 -9.94
N ASP A 43 14.82 13.17 -11.21
CA ASP A 43 15.22 14.24 -12.12
C ASP A 43 14.69 15.61 -11.65
N SER A 44 13.54 15.63 -10.96
CA SER A 44 13.02 16.84 -10.32
C SER A 44 13.82 17.23 -9.08
N MET A 45 14.16 16.28 -8.21
CA MET A 45 14.96 16.56 -7.00
C MET A 45 16.37 17.08 -7.35
N GLU A 46 17.00 16.57 -8.41
CA GLU A 46 18.29 17.04 -8.91
C GLU A 46 18.28 18.52 -9.32
N LYS A 47 17.12 19.07 -9.72
CA LYS A 47 17.00 20.48 -10.10
C LYS A 47 16.96 21.44 -8.91
N ILE A 48 16.53 20.97 -7.75
CA ILE A 48 16.30 21.82 -6.58
C ILE A 48 17.32 21.59 -5.45
N LEU A 49 17.99 20.43 -5.45
CA LEU A 49 18.96 20.09 -4.41
C LEU A 49 20.39 20.37 -4.87
N PRO A 50 21.27 20.84 -3.95
CA PRO A 50 22.69 20.97 -4.26
C PRO A 50 23.32 19.58 -4.49
N GLU A 51 24.50 19.53 -5.13
CA GLU A 51 25.23 18.28 -5.35
C GLU A 51 25.49 17.49 -4.06
N ALA A 52 25.66 18.20 -2.93
CA ALA A 52 25.86 17.62 -1.60
C ALA A 52 24.54 17.31 -0.85
N GLY A 53 23.38 17.44 -1.48
CA GLY A 53 22.05 17.14 -0.93
C GLY A 53 21.65 15.66 -1.05
N PRO A 54 20.42 15.30 -0.60
CA PRO A 54 19.91 13.94 -0.75
C PRO A 54 19.52 13.62 -2.19
N HIS A 55 20.03 12.51 -2.73
CA HIS A 55 19.73 12.06 -4.10
C HIS A 55 18.76 10.88 -4.10
N VAL A 56 18.07 10.66 -5.21
CA VAL A 56 17.16 9.52 -5.39
C VAL A 56 17.73 8.54 -6.41
N ALA A 57 17.75 7.26 -6.09
CA ALA A 57 17.96 6.20 -7.07
C ALA A 57 16.75 5.25 -7.06
N CYS A 58 16.36 4.73 -8.22
CA CYS A 58 15.18 3.90 -8.36
C CYS A 58 15.56 2.42 -8.49
N VAL A 59 15.09 1.58 -7.56
CA VAL A 59 15.31 0.13 -7.58
C VAL A 59 13.99 -0.55 -7.92
N LYS A 60 13.92 -1.18 -9.10
CA LYS A 60 12.71 -1.85 -9.54
C LYS A 60 12.65 -3.30 -9.04
N ARG A 61 11.50 -3.68 -8.49
CA ARG A 61 11.09 -5.03 -8.09
C ARG A 61 9.67 -5.31 -8.63
N SER A 62 9.14 -6.49 -8.36
CA SER A 62 7.84 -6.96 -8.87
C SER A 62 6.70 -6.93 -7.84
N SER A 63 7.00 -6.70 -6.56
CA SER A 63 6.02 -6.64 -5.48
C SER A 63 6.58 -5.93 -4.24
N TYR A 64 5.69 -5.54 -3.32
CA TYR A 64 6.09 -4.96 -2.03
C TYR A 64 6.93 -5.93 -1.20
N LEU A 65 6.66 -7.24 -1.25
CA LEU A 65 7.44 -8.25 -0.54
C LEU A 65 8.89 -8.31 -1.06
N GLU A 66 9.08 -8.22 -2.38
CA GLU A 66 10.41 -8.14 -2.99
C GLU A 66 11.14 -6.83 -2.62
N CYS A 67 10.41 -5.72 -2.45
CA CYS A 67 10.99 -4.49 -1.90
C CYS A 67 11.40 -4.62 -0.43
N ILE A 68 10.59 -5.26 0.42
CA ILE A 68 10.92 -5.53 1.82
C ILE A 68 12.21 -6.36 1.90
N LYS A 69 12.31 -7.43 1.11
CA LYS A 69 13.51 -8.27 1.00
C LYS A 69 14.72 -7.46 0.52
N ALA A 70 14.55 -6.63 -0.52
CA ALA A 70 15.63 -5.80 -1.06
C ALA A 70 16.14 -4.79 -0.02
N ILE A 71 15.27 -4.19 0.80
CA ILE A 71 15.67 -3.27 1.87
C ILE A 71 16.45 -4.02 2.95
N MET A 72 15.97 -5.20 3.37
CA MET A 72 16.66 -6.05 4.34
C MET A 72 18.05 -6.49 3.83
N ALA A 73 18.15 -6.89 2.56
CA ALA A 73 19.40 -7.26 1.90
C ALA A 73 20.32 -6.07 1.55
N ASN A 74 19.95 -4.85 1.95
CA ASN A 74 20.68 -3.63 1.64
C ASN A 74 20.86 -3.37 0.13
N GLU A 75 19.89 -3.77 -0.69
CA GLU A 75 19.80 -3.50 -2.13
C GLU A 75 18.92 -2.28 -2.45
N ALA A 76 18.02 -1.92 -1.53
CA ALA A 76 17.20 -0.71 -1.53
C ALA A 76 17.20 -0.07 -0.13
N ASP A 77 16.69 1.15 0.02
CA ASP A 77 16.68 1.88 1.30
C ASP A 77 15.28 2.14 1.83
N ALA A 78 14.32 2.44 0.94
CA ALA A 78 12.98 2.86 1.34
C ALA A 78 11.90 2.35 0.39
N VAL A 79 10.71 2.10 0.95
CA VAL A 79 9.47 1.85 0.21
C VAL A 79 8.28 2.29 1.06
N THR A 80 7.23 2.80 0.45
CA THR A 80 5.96 3.12 1.13
C THR A 80 5.09 1.87 1.21
N LEU A 81 4.60 1.53 2.41
CA LEU A 81 3.78 0.35 2.66
C LEU A 81 2.46 0.71 3.35
N ASP A 82 1.43 -0.06 3.01
CA ASP A 82 0.20 -0.12 3.78
C ASP A 82 0.48 -0.69 5.19
N ALA A 83 -0.28 -0.26 6.22
CA ALA A 83 -0.10 -0.68 7.61
C ALA A 83 -0.06 -2.22 7.80
N GLY A 84 -0.82 -3.00 7.01
CA GLY A 84 -0.75 -4.47 7.05
C GLY A 84 0.61 -5.02 6.58
N LEU A 85 1.23 -4.37 5.60
CA LEU A 85 2.56 -4.72 5.12
C LEU A 85 3.68 -4.13 5.99
N VAL A 86 3.43 -3.02 6.70
CA VAL A 86 4.33 -2.51 7.75
C VAL A 86 4.48 -3.55 8.87
N TYR A 87 3.38 -4.21 9.25
CA TYR A 87 3.42 -5.31 10.22
C TYR A 87 4.34 -6.43 9.73
N GLU A 88 4.13 -6.89 8.49
CA GLU A 88 4.94 -7.95 7.90
C GLU A 88 6.42 -7.56 7.80
N ALA A 89 6.71 -6.35 7.35
CA ALA A 89 8.06 -5.80 7.23
C ALA A 89 8.77 -5.69 8.60
N GLY A 90 8.03 -5.53 9.68
CA GLY A 90 8.57 -5.44 11.05
C GLY A 90 8.92 -6.80 11.67
N LEU A 91 8.45 -7.91 11.11
CA LEU A 91 8.73 -9.24 11.64
C LEU A 91 10.14 -9.70 11.24
N ALA A 92 10.70 -10.62 12.03
CA ALA A 92 11.89 -11.35 11.64
C ALA A 92 11.62 -12.20 10.38
N PRO A 93 12.56 -12.29 9.43
CA PRO A 93 13.92 -11.74 9.48
C PRO A 93 14.04 -10.29 8.98
N TYR A 94 12.97 -9.66 8.48
CA TYR A 94 13.04 -8.36 7.82
C TYR A 94 13.41 -7.21 8.77
N SER A 95 12.78 -7.17 9.94
CA SER A 95 13.06 -6.22 11.03
C SER A 95 13.15 -4.76 10.56
N LEU A 96 12.31 -4.36 9.62
CA LEU A 96 12.20 -2.97 9.15
C LEU A 96 11.35 -2.16 10.13
N LYS A 97 11.56 -0.84 10.15
CA LYS A 97 10.77 0.10 10.98
C LYS A 97 10.15 1.19 10.12
N PRO A 98 8.96 1.69 10.46
CA PRO A 98 8.38 2.85 9.79
C PRO A 98 9.14 4.12 10.23
N VAL A 99 9.50 4.98 9.27
CA VAL A 99 10.31 6.19 9.51
C VAL A 99 9.60 7.48 9.13
N VAL A 100 8.66 7.41 8.19
CA VAL A 100 7.87 8.56 7.73
C VAL A 100 6.43 8.10 7.46
N ALA A 101 5.43 8.79 8.00
CA ALA A 101 4.02 8.50 7.77
C ALA A 101 3.43 9.46 6.73
N GLU A 102 2.58 8.94 5.84
CA GLU A 102 1.67 9.80 5.08
C GLU A 102 0.62 10.40 6.01
N PHE A 103 0.28 11.68 5.83
CA PHE A 103 -0.90 12.26 6.47
C PHE A 103 -1.99 12.62 5.44
N TYR A 104 -3.22 12.50 5.89
CA TYR A 104 -4.45 12.86 5.18
C TYR A 104 -5.16 14.00 5.92
N GLY A 105 -6.32 14.44 5.43
CA GLY A 105 -7.08 15.55 6.02
C GLY A 105 -6.58 16.92 5.56
N SER A 106 -6.48 17.89 6.46
CA SER A 106 -5.92 19.22 6.15
C SER A 106 -4.58 19.41 6.85
N LYS A 107 -3.78 20.40 6.42
CA LYS A 107 -2.47 20.68 7.05
C LYS A 107 -2.60 21.16 8.50
N GLU A 108 -3.72 21.80 8.84
CA GLU A 108 -4.03 22.30 10.18
C GLU A 108 -4.46 21.16 11.13
N LYS A 109 -5.00 20.08 10.58
CA LYS A 109 -5.46 18.89 11.32
C LYS A 109 -5.00 17.62 10.58
N PRO A 110 -3.69 17.33 10.57
CA PRO A 110 -3.15 16.19 9.86
C PRO A 110 -3.64 14.89 10.53
N GLN A 111 -4.16 13.97 9.71
CA GLN A 111 -4.61 12.66 10.15
C GLN A 111 -3.63 11.60 9.67
N THR A 112 -2.97 10.89 10.59
CA THR A 112 -2.11 9.72 10.29
C THR A 112 -2.86 8.40 10.37
N SER A 113 -4.14 8.44 10.02
CA SER A 113 -5.02 7.27 9.97
C SER A 113 -6.06 7.46 8.88
N TYR A 114 -6.71 6.38 8.49
CA TYR A 114 -7.83 6.40 7.56
C TYR A 114 -8.87 5.34 7.93
N TYR A 115 -10.10 5.54 7.48
CA TYR A 115 -11.18 4.56 7.66
C TYR A 115 -11.18 3.53 6.54
N ALA A 116 -11.19 2.25 6.92
CA ALA A 116 -11.49 1.11 6.04
C ALA A 116 -13.01 0.95 5.92
N VAL A 117 -13.52 0.84 4.70
CA VAL A 117 -14.95 0.82 4.40
C VAL A 117 -15.29 -0.28 3.38
N ALA A 118 -16.53 -0.76 3.41
CA ALA A 118 -17.08 -1.65 2.39
C ALA A 118 -18.08 -0.88 1.53
N VAL A 119 -17.73 -0.65 0.27
CA VAL A 119 -18.53 0.12 -0.70
C VAL A 119 -19.37 -0.83 -1.53
N VAL A 120 -20.62 -0.49 -1.76
CA VAL A 120 -21.56 -1.22 -2.63
C VAL A 120 -22.27 -0.24 -3.55
N LYS A 121 -22.84 -0.76 -4.65
CA LYS A 121 -23.78 0.03 -5.46
C LYS A 121 -25.11 0.19 -4.72
N LYS A 122 -25.70 1.37 -4.81
CA LYS A 122 -27.04 1.67 -4.30
C LYS A 122 -28.07 0.76 -4.97
N GLY A 123 -29.04 0.30 -4.20
CA GLY A 123 -30.10 -0.61 -4.69
C GLY A 123 -29.72 -2.09 -4.78
N SER A 124 -28.50 -2.49 -4.36
CA SER A 124 -28.08 -3.89 -4.34
C SER A 124 -28.74 -4.77 -3.27
N GLY A 125 -29.38 -4.17 -2.25
CA GLY A 125 -30.33 -4.86 -1.36
C GLY A 125 -29.75 -5.87 -0.35
N PHE A 126 -28.47 -5.77 0.01
CA PHE A 126 -27.82 -6.65 1.00
C PHE A 126 -26.97 -5.90 2.04
N GLN A 127 -26.88 -6.42 3.25
CA GLN A 127 -26.09 -5.81 4.34
C GLN A 127 -24.77 -6.54 4.57
N LEU A 128 -23.96 -6.06 5.52
CA LEU A 128 -22.63 -6.63 5.80
C LEU A 128 -22.70 -8.12 6.19
N ASN A 129 -23.69 -8.53 6.98
CA ASN A 129 -23.95 -9.93 7.34
C ASN A 129 -24.49 -10.81 6.20
N GLN A 130 -24.77 -10.25 5.03
CA GLN A 130 -25.32 -10.97 3.85
C GLN A 130 -24.30 -11.09 2.71
N LEU A 131 -23.01 -10.96 3.04
CA LEU A 131 -21.91 -11.03 2.06
C LEU A 131 -21.59 -12.45 1.57
N ARG A 132 -22.09 -13.50 2.24
CA ARG A 132 -21.89 -14.88 1.79
C ARG A 132 -22.46 -15.08 0.39
N GLY A 133 -21.66 -15.67 -0.50
CA GLY A 133 -22.03 -15.90 -1.89
C GLY A 133 -22.08 -14.64 -2.77
N LYS A 134 -21.67 -13.46 -2.26
CA LYS A 134 -21.47 -12.27 -3.09
C LYS A 134 -20.11 -12.31 -3.79
N LYS A 135 -19.95 -11.45 -4.80
CA LYS A 135 -18.68 -11.22 -5.48
C LYS A 135 -17.93 -10.06 -4.83
N SER A 136 -16.63 -10.20 -4.60
CA SER A 136 -15.88 -9.18 -3.83
C SER A 136 -14.64 -8.65 -4.55
N CYS A 137 -14.37 -7.36 -4.38
CA CYS A 137 -13.21 -6.65 -4.90
C CYS A 137 -12.32 -6.19 -3.75
N HIS A 138 -11.05 -6.57 -3.78
CA HIS A 138 -10.09 -6.32 -2.71
C HIS A 138 -8.86 -5.58 -3.25
N THR A 139 -8.28 -4.68 -2.46
CA THR A 139 -7.10 -3.91 -2.90
C THR A 139 -5.84 -4.77 -3.09
N GLY A 140 -5.77 -5.91 -2.42
CA GLY A 140 -4.64 -6.84 -2.44
C GLY A 140 -4.54 -7.63 -1.13
N LEU A 141 -4.00 -8.85 -1.21
CA LEU A 141 -3.76 -9.71 -0.06
C LEU A 141 -2.86 -9.01 0.98
N GLY A 142 -3.20 -9.16 2.26
CA GLY A 142 -2.42 -8.60 3.38
C GLY A 142 -2.54 -7.09 3.60
N ARG A 143 -3.29 -6.37 2.75
CA ARG A 143 -3.55 -4.94 2.93
C ARG A 143 -4.64 -4.68 3.96
N SER A 144 -4.55 -3.55 4.66
CA SER A 144 -5.41 -3.21 5.79
C SER A 144 -6.89 -3.14 5.39
N ALA A 145 -7.27 -2.16 4.56
CA ALA A 145 -8.66 -1.96 4.17
C ALA A 145 -9.19 -3.06 3.24
N GLY A 146 -8.33 -3.59 2.37
CA GLY A 146 -8.74 -4.53 1.34
C GLY A 146 -8.77 -5.98 1.79
N TRP A 147 -8.09 -6.36 2.88
CA TRP A 147 -8.01 -7.76 3.29
C TRP A 147 -8.10 -7.93 4.81
N ASN A 148 -7.16 -7.37 5.57
CA ASN A 148 -7.04 -7.69 7.00
C ASN A 148 -8.29 -7.27 7.78
N ILE A 149 -8.77 -6.04 7.60
CA ILE A 149 -9.97 -5.54 8.28
C ILE A 149 -11.23 -6.31 7.87
N PRO A 150 -11.59 -6.45 6.58
CA PRO A 150 -12.80 -7.18 6.21
C PRO A 150 -12.74 -8.66 6.60
N MET A 151 -11.57 -9.31 6.53
CA MET A 151 -11.43 -10.69 6.99
C MET A 151 -11.54 -10.81 8.51
N GLY A 152 -11.00 -9.86 9.27
CA GLY A 152 -11.15 -9.79 10.72
C GLY A 152 -12.61 -9.62 11.14
N VAL A 153 -13.36 -8.76 10.43
CA VAL A 153 -14.79 -8.52 10.66
C VAL A 153 -15.65 -9.73 10.30
N LEU A 154 -15.34 -10.39 9.18
CA LEU A 154 -16.11 -11.54 8.68
C LEU A 154 -15.69 -12.88 9.28
N TYR A 155 -14.61 -12.92 10.07
CA TYR A 155 -13.97 -14.15 10.52
C TYR A 155 -14.95 -15.20 11.07
N TRP A 156 -15.88 -14.79 11.94
CA TRP A 156 -16.86 -15.69 12.56
C TRP A 156 -17.92 -16.23 11.60
N GLU A 157 -18.08 -15.58 10.44
CA GLU A 157 -18.96 -16.00 9.36
C GLU A 157 -18.20 -16.85 8.33
N LEU A 158 -16.88 -16.91 8.37
CA LEU A 158 -16.10 -17.70 7.42
C LEU A 158 -16.28 -19.20 7.68
N PRO A 159 -16.41 -20.03 6.62
CA PRO A 159 -16.52 -21.48 6.77
C PRO A 159 -15.22 -22.11 7.25
N ASP A 160 -15.32 -23.22 7.98
CA ASP A 160 -14.16 -24.00 8.40
C ASP A 160 -13.43 -24.71 7.23
N PRO A 161 -12.13 -24.99 7.37
CA PRO A 161 -11.25 -24.54 8.45
C PRO A 161 -10.83 -23.07 8.24
N GLN A 162 -11.04 -22.24 9.26
CA GLN A 162 -10.65 -20.82 9.26
C GLN A 162 -9.12 -20.62 9.37
N GLU A 163 -8.38 -21.67 9.71
CA GLU A 163 -6.90 -21.70 9.78
C GLU A 163 -6.24 -21.29 8.46
N ASN A 164 -6.87 -21.62 7.33
CA ASN A 164 -6.47 -21.09 6.03
C ASN A 164 -7.45 -20.01 5.60
N LEU A 165 -7.16 -18.77 5.98
CA LEU A 165 -8.02 -17.62 5.72
C LEU A 165 -8.33 -17.43 4.22
N GLN A 166 -7.36 -17.70 3.33
CA GLN A 166 -7.57 -17.62 1.88
C GLN A 166 -8.56 -18.69 1.40
N LYS A 167 -8.44 -19.93 1.91
CA LYS A 167 -9.39 -21.02 1.61
C LYS A 167 -10.79 -20.69 2.14
N ALA A 168 -10.88 -20.21 3.38
CA ALA A 168 -12.13 -19.84 4.01
C ALA A 168 -12.84 -18.71 3.24
N ALA A 169 -12.10 -17.64 2.87
CA ALA A 169 -12.60 -16.55 2.04
C ALA A 169 -13.04 -17.02 0.64
N SER A 170 -12.25 -17.90 0.02
CA SER A 170 -12.54 -18.52 -1.29
C SER A 170 -13.85 -19.35 -1.28
N ASN A 171 -14.21 -19.90 -0.13
CA ASN A 171 -15.46 -20.63 0.08
C ASN A 171 -16.63 -19.73 0.53
N PHE A 172 -16.33 -18.55 1.10
CA PHE A 172 -17.32 -17.61 1.58
C PHE A 172 -17.91 -16.76 0.44
N PHE A 173 -17.07 -16.21 -0.44
CA PHE A 173 -17.50 -15.44 -1.60
C PHE A 173 -17.74 -16.34 -2.82
N ALA A 174 -18.62 -15.94 -3.73
CA ALA A 174 -18.86 -16.69 -4.96
C ALA A 174 -17.65 -16.63 -5.91
N ALA A 175 -17.04 -15.45 -6.01
CA ALA A 175 -15.81 -15.18 -6.75
C ALA A 175 -15.23 -13.84 -6.26
N SER A 176 -13.91 -13.65 -6.38
CA SER A 176 -13.27 -12.41 -5.94
C SER A 176 -12.20 -11.94 -6.93
N CYS A 177 -11.81 -10.67 -6.79
CA CYS A 177 -10.48 -10.23 -7.18
C CYS A 177 -9.69 -9.84 -5.94
N VAL A 178 -8.68 -10.64 -5.60
CA VAL A 178 -7.73 -10.44 -4.53
C VAL A 178 -6.33 -10.46 -5.13
N PRO A 179 -5.84 -9.32 -5.64
CA PRO A 179 -4.48 -9.22 -6.15
C PRO A 179 -3.44 -9.75 -5.14
N CYS A 180 -2.32 -10.27 -5.64
CA CYS A 180 -1.27 -10.94 -4.84
C CYS A 180 -1.64 -12.33 -4.30
N ALA A 181 -2.89 -12.81 -4.45
CA ALA A 181 -3.24 -14.17 -4.09
C ALA A 181 -2.62 -15.18 -5.08
N ASP A 182 -2.28 -16.38 -4.58
CA ASP A 182 -1.85 -17.47 -5.43
C ASP A 182 -3.03 -17.98 -6.26
N ARG A 183 -3.05 -17.65 -7.55
CA ARG A 183 -4.11 -18.06 -8.49
C ARG A 183 -4.17 -19.57 -8.74
N THR A 184 -3.08 -20.30 -8.47
CA THR A 184 -3.03 -21.77 -8.65
C THR A 184 -3.64 -22.47 -7.45
N ALA A 185 -3.29 -22.02 -6.23
CA ALA A 185 -3.85 -22.56 -5.00
C ALA A 185 -5.29 -22.06 -4.73
N PHE A 186 -5.61 -20.82 -5.10
CA PHE A 186 -6.88 -20.16 -4.80
C PHE A 186 -7.50 -19.47 -6.04
N PRO A 187 -7.90 -20.24 -7.08
CA PRO A 187 -8.38 -19.67 -8.34
C PRO A 187 -9.61 -18.76 -8.20
N LYS A 188 -10.53 -19.05 -7.26
CA LYS A 188 -11.70 -18.20 -6.99
C LYS A 188 -11.34 -16.80 -6.49
N LEU A 189 -10.23 -16.66 -5.76
CA LEU A 189 -9.77 -15.36 -5.27
C LEU A 189 -9.24 -14.47 -6.40
N CYS A 190 -8.85 -15.06 -7.53
CA CYS A 190 -8.33 -14.35 -8.69
C CYS A 190 -9.32 -14.35 -9.88
N GLN A 191 -10.51 -14.93 -9.71
CA GLN A 191 -11.43 -15.19 -10.81
C GLN A 191 -11.89 -13.90 -11.49
N LEU A 192 -12.20 -12.87 -10.69
CA LEU A 192 -12.71 -11.58 -11.16
C LEU A 192 -11.62 -10.59 -11.58
N CYS A 193 -10.36 -10.90 -11.34
CA CYS A 193 -9.25 -10.02 -11.69
C CYS A 193 -9.12 -9.88 -13.23
N ALA A 194 -8.77 -8.68 -13.69
CA ALA A 194 -8.86 -8.25 -15.08
C ALA A 194 -7.53 -8.29 -15.84
N GLY A 195 -6.41 -8.55 -15.16
CA GLY A 195 -5.10 -8.69 -15.78
C GLY A 195 -5.09 -9.82 -16.81
N LYS A 196 -4.20 -9.71 -17.81
CA LYS A 196 -4.10 -10.67 -18.93
C LYS A 196 -2.90 -11.59 -18.74
N GLY A 197 -3.03 -12.85 -19.13
CA GLY A 197 -1.92 -13.81 -19.11
C GLY A 197 -1.29 -13.94 -17.72
N THR A 198 0.00 -13.63 -17.61
CA THR A 198 0.76 -13.64 -16.35
C THR A 198 0.39 -12.50 -15.41
N ASP A 199 -0.22 -11.42 -15.91
CA ASP A 199 -0.59 -10.25 -15.10
C ASP A 199 -1.94 -10.41 -14.39
N LYS A 200 -2.71 -11.47 -14.71
CA LYS A 200 -3.96 -11.76 -14.01
C LYS A 200 -3.68 -11.99 -12.53
N CYS A 201 -4.30 -11.17 -11.67
CA CYS A 201 -4.15 -11.21 -10.21
C CYS A 201 -2.77 -10.74 -9.72
N ALA A 202 -1.99 -10.04 -10.56
CA ALA A 202 -0.66 -9.57 -10.21
C ALA A 202 -0.66 -8.62 -9.00
N CYS A 203 0.44 -8.64 -8.23
CA CYS A 203 0.64 -7.77 -7.06
C CYS A 203 1.19 -6.38 -7.44
N SER A 204 0.65 -5.79 -8.51
CA SER A 204 1.13 -4.53 -9.08
C SER A 204 0.06 -3.89 -9.98
N ASN A 205 0.33 -2.67 -10.46
CA ASN A 205 -0.55 -1.95 -11.40
C ASN A 205 -0.71 -2.61 -12.78
N HIS A 206 -0.04 -3.73 -13.07
CA HIS A 206 -0.34 -4.54 -14.26
C HIS A 206 -1.69 -5.27 -14.16
N GLU A 207 -2.21 -5.46 -12.93
CA GLU A 207 -3.58 -5.89 -12.68
C GLU A 207 -4.48 -4.63 -12.58
N PRO A 208 -5.44 -4.41 -13.51
CA PRO A 208 -6.29 -3.22 -13.49
C PRO A 208 -7.14 -3.05 -12.23
N TYR A 209 -7.45 -4.15 -11.53
CA TYR A 209 -8.19 -4.11 -10.27
C TYR A 209 -7.30 -4.09 -9.02
N PHE A 210 -6.00 -3.82 -9.17
CA PHE A 210 -5.07 -3.66 -8.06
C PHE A 210 -5.24 -2.32 -7.33
N GLY A 211 -5.06 -2.35 -6.01
CA GLY A 211 -5.08 -1.16 -5.19
C GLY A 211 -6.47 -0.58 -4.91
N TYR A 212 -6.51 0.61 -4.33
CA TYR A 212 -7.77 1.22 -3.91
C TYR A 212 -8.66 1.55 -5.11
N SER A 213 -8.13 2.29 -6.10
CA SER A 213 -8.87 2.65 -7.30
C SER A 213 -9.22 1.43 -8.15
N GLY A 214 -8.34 0.41 -8.23
CA GLY A 214 -8.64 -0.81 -8.95
C GLY A 214 -9.76 -1.64 -8.31
N ALA A 215 -9.75 -1.79 -6.98
CA ALA A 215 -10.82 -2.48 -6.25
C ALA A 215 -12.16 -1.74 -6.40
N PHE A 216 -12.15 -0.42 -6.35
CA PHE A 216 -13.35 0.37 -6.62
C PHE A 216 -13.80 0.21 -8.08
N LYS A 217 -12.89 0.25 -9.05
CA LYS A 217 -13.20 0.02 -10.46
C LYS A 217 -13.83 -1.36 -10.71
N CYS A 218 -13.37 -2.40 -10.02
CA CYS A 218 -13.98 -3.74 -10.06
C CYS A 218 -15.47 -3.73 -9.66
N LEU A 219 -15.85 -2.89 -8.69
CA LEU A 219 -17.26 -2.65 -8.35
C LEU A 219 -17.97 -1.79 -9.41
N GLN A 220 -17.33 -0.71 -9.88
CA GLN A 220 -17.90 0.19 -10.89
C GLN A 220 -18.27 -0.58 -12.17
N ASP A 221 -17.36 -1.45 -12.64
CA ASP A 221 -17.53 -2.29 -13.82
C ASP A 221 -18.60 -3.40 -13.62
N GLY A 222 -19.17 -3.55 -12.41
CA GLY A 222 -20.21 -4.54 -12.10
C GLY A 222 -19.69 -5.97 -11.96
N VAL A 223 -18.36 -6.13 -11.92
CA VAL A 223 -17.71 -7.44 -11.79
C VAL A 223 -17.87 -7.96 -10.37
N GLY A 224 -17.64 -7.12 -9.35
CA GLY A 224 -17.95 -7.42 -7.96
C GLY A 224 -19.19 -6.69 -7.44
N ASP A 225 -19.73 -7.18 -6.32
CA ASP A 225 -20.89 -6.62 -5.64
C ASP A 225 -20.49 -5.69 -4.48
N VAL A 226 -19.31 -5.92 -3.89
CA VAL A 226 -18.72 -5.12 -2.80
C VAL A 226 -17.23 -4.85 -3.08
N ALA A 227 -16.78 -3.63 -2.79
CA ALA A 227 -15.36 -3.26 -2.80
C ALA A 227 -14.89 -2.85 -1.40
N PHE A 228 -13.80 -3.45 -0.94
CA PHE A 228 -13.17 -3.11 0.33
C PHE A 228 -12.02 -2.13 0.11
N VAL A 229 -12.21 -0.88 0.50
CA VAL A 229 -11.32 0.25 0.17
C VAL A 229 -11.22 1.24 1.35
N LYS A 230 -10.51 2.36 1.16
CA LYS A 230 -10.49 3.46 2.14
C LYS A 230 -11.62 4.46 1.86
N HIS A 231 -12.07 5.19 2.86
CA HIS A 231 -13.15 6.18 2.75
C HIS A 231 -12.94 7.24 1.66
N LEU A 232 -11.68 7.61 1.36
CA LEU A 232 -11.37 8.61 0.34
C LEU A 232 -11.51 8.09 -1.10
N THR A 233 -11.51 6.77 -1.32
CA THR A 233 -11.43 6.20 -2.68
C THR A 233 -12.56 6.67 -3.59
N VAL A 234 -13.80 6.62 -3.13
CA VAL A 234 -14.96 7.06 -3.93
C VAL A 234 -14.88 8.57 -4.21
N LEU A 235 -14.43 9.36 -3.22
CA LEU A 235 -14.33 10.82 -3.35
C LEU A 235 -13.20 11.24 -4.29
N ASP A 236 -12.09 10.49 -4.31
CA ASP A 236 -10.91 10.76 -5.14
C ASP A 236 -11.16 10.38 -6.60
N ASP A 237 -11.84 9.25 -6.84
CA ASP A 237 -12.06 8.70 -8.17
C ASP A 237 -13.30 9.28 -8.87
N LEU A 238 -14.32 9.71 -8.11
CA LEU A 238 -15.52 10.35 -8.66
C LEU A 238 -15.61 11.83 -8.26
N LYS A 239 -15.51 12.72 -9.25
CA LYS A 239 -15.57 14.17 -9.01
C LYS A 239 -17.01 14.66 -8.83
N GLN A 240 -17.97 14.07 -9.54
CA GLN A 240 -19.36 14.51 -9.50
C GLN A 240 -20.13 13.86 -8.35
N LYS A 241 -20.85 14.67 -7.59
CA LYS A 241 -21.67 14.17 -6.47
C LYS A 241 -22.74 13.18 -6.94
N SER A 242 -23.37 13.44 -8.08
CA SER A 242 -24.39 12.57 -8.67
C SER A 242 -23.88 11.16 -8.98
N GLU A 243 -22.60 11.01 -9.34
CA GLU A 243 -21.98 9.70 -9.54
C GLU A 243 -21.68 9.02 -8.19
N ARG A 244 -21.24 9.79 -7.19
CA ARG A 244 -20.99 9.28 -5.83
C ARG A 244 -22.26 8.78 -5.15
N ASP A 245 -23.40 9.44 -5.39
CA ASP A 245 -24.71 9.08 -4.83
C ASP A 245 -25.24 7.73 -5.34
N GLN A 246 -24.58 7.11 -6.33
CA GLN A 246 -24.84 5.75 -6.80
C GLN A 246 -24.19 4.67 -5.92
N TYR A 247 -23.43 5.05 -4.91
CA TYR A 247 -22.70 4.15 -4.02
C TYR A 247 -23.10 4.37 -2.55
N GLU A 248 -23.00 3.32 -1.76
CA GLU A 248 -23.31 3.31 -0.32
C GLU A 248 -22.22 2.53 0.42
N LEU A 249 -22.14 2.76 1.73
CA LEU A 249 -21.28 2.03 2.66
C LEU A 249 -22.10 0.98 3.39
N LEU A 250 -21.54 -0.23 3.56
CA LEU A 250 -22.09 -1.21 4.50
C LEU A 250 -21.52 -0.96 5.89
N CYS A 251 -22.41 -0.77 6.86
CA CYS A 251 -22.05 -0.47 8.24
C CYS A 251 -22.04 -1.75 9.09
N ARG A 252 -21.31 -1.72 10.21
CA ARG A 252 -21.18 -2.87 11.12
C ARG A 252 -22.48 -3.26 11.82
N ASP A 253 -23.38 -2.30 11.98
CA ASP A 253 -24.75 -2.49 12.51
C ASP A 253 -25.72 -3.07 11.46
N ASN A 254 -25.21 -3.52 10.32
CA ASN A 254 -26.00 -4.01 9.18
C ASN A 254 -26.97 -2.97 8.63
N THR A 255 -26.63 -1.69 8.73
CA THR A 255 -27.28 -0.61 7.97
C THR A 255 -26.45 -0.21 6.75
N ARG A 256 -26.97 0.73 5.96
CA ARG A 256 -26.24 1.39 4.88
C ARG A 256 -26.24 2.90 5.10
N LYS A 257 -25.13 3.56 4.75
CA LYS A 257 -25.04 5.02 4.76
C LYS A 257 -24.40 5.57 3.47
N PRO A 258 -24.66 6.84 3.12
CA PRO A 258 -23.95 7.53 2.05
C PRO A 258 -22.42 7.50 2.23
N VAL A 259 -21.68 7.59 1.13
CA VAL A 259 -20.19 7.50 1.13
C VAL A 259 -19.48 8.62 1.88
N ASP A 260 -20.13 9.76 2.10
CA ASP A 260 -19.63 10.89 2.90
C ASP A 260 -19.87 10.73 4.40
N LYS A 261 -20.68 9.75 4.82
CA LYS A 261 -20.93 9.39 6.23
C LYS A 261 -19.99 8.32 6.76
N TYR A 262 -18.77 8.26 6.23
CA TYR A 262 -17.77 7.26 6.60
C TYR A 262 -17.37 7.32 8.08
N GLU A 263 -17.40 8.48 8.74
CA GLU A 263 -17.09 8.59 10.18
C GLU A 263 -18.16 7.91 11.06
N GLU A 264 -19.36 7.71 10.53
CA GLU A 264 -20.47 7.00 11.21
C GLU A 264 -20.64 5.57 10.68
N CYS A 265 -19.93 5.19 9.61
CA CYS A 265 -20.08 3.92 8.91
C CYS A 265 -18.75 3.46 8.31
N TYR A 266 -17.97 2.76 9.13
CA TYR A 266 -16.69 2.18 8.76
C TYR A 266 -16.50 0.81 9.42
N LEU A 267 -15.55 0.03 8.91
CA LEU A 267 -15.19 -1.27 9.47
C LEU A 267 -14.15 -1.13 10.59
N ALA A 268 -13.12 -0.33 10.34
CA ALA A 268 -12.12 0.04 11.33
C ALA A 268 -11.41 1.34 10.91
N GLN A 269 -10.85 2.05 11.88
CA GLN A 269 -9.82 3.06 11.64
C GLN A 269 -8.46 2.36 11.64
N VAL A 270 -7.60 2.68 10.68
CA VAL A 270 -6.30 2.05 10.50
C VAL A 270 -5.19 3.10 10.35
N PRO A 271 -3.96 2.82 10.81
CA PRO A 271 -2.82 3.70 10.62
C PRO A 271 -2.55 3.99 9.13
N SER A 272 -2.04 5.18 8.85
CA SER A 272 -1.64 5.59 7.50
C SER A 272 -0.59 4.67 6.88
N HIS A 273 -0.43 4.78 5.57
CA HIS A 273 0.72 4.22 4.88
C HIS A 273 2.00 4.87 5.41
N ALA A 274 3.07 4.08 5.52
CA ALA A 274 4.35 4.54 6.04
C ALA A 274 5.50 4.12 5.13
N VAL A 275 6.47 5.00 4.99
CA VAL A 275 7.78 4.68 4.44
C VAL A 275 8.53 3.87 5.50
N VAL A 276 8.99 2.68 5.12
CA VAL A 276 9.80 1.82 5.98
C VAL A 276 11.26 1.85 5.55
N ALA A 277 12.15 1.63 6.52
CA ALA A 277 13.58 1.51 6.32
C ALA A 277 14.16 0.43 7.26
N ARG A 278 15.43 0.06 7.08
CA ARG A 278 16.12 -0.85 8.02
C ARG A 278 16.15 -0.26 9.43
N SER A 279 16.02 -1.10 10.45
CA SER A 279 16.13 -0.64 11.84
C SER A 279 17.53 -0.16 12.20
N ALA A 280 18.57 -0.78 11.62
CA ALA A 280 19.97 -0.39 11.74
C ALA A 280 20.52 0.01 10.35
N GLY A 281 21.23 1.14 10.25
CA GLY A 281 21.76 1.64 8.98
C GLY A 281 20.67 1.97 7.95
N GLY A 282 19.50 2.43 8.42
CA GLY A 282 18.31 2.68 7.61
C GLY A 282 18.29 4.00 6.86
N LYS A 283 19.28 4.88 7.10
CA LYS A 283 19.33 6.24 6.53
C LYS A 283 18.06 7.06 6.83
N GLU A 284 17.43 6.87 7.99
CA GLU A 284 16.15 7.50 8.35
C GLU A 284 16.19 9.04 8.29
N ASP A 285 17.30 9.65 8.71
CA ASP A 285 17.49 11.11 8.65
C ASP A 285 17.53 11.60 7.20
N LEU A 286 18.23 10.88 6.34
CA LEU A 286 18.36 11.21 4.91
C LEU A 286 17.03 11.01 4.17
N ILE A 287 16.28 9.94 4.50
CA ILE A 287 14.94 9.70 3.97
C ILE A 287 14.00 10.84 4.36
N TRP A 288 14.04 11.27 5.63
CA TRP A 288 13.24 12.41 6.07
C TRP A 288 13.66 13.71 5.38
N GLU A 289 14.95 14.00 5.29
CA GLU A 289 15.46 15.19 4.60
C GLU A 289 14.97 15.23 3.15
N LEU A 290 15.12 14.12 2.42
CA LEU A 290 14.64 13.98 1.04
C LEU A 290 13.14 14.27 0.93
N LEU A 291 12.32 13.63 1.76
CA LEU A 291 10.86 13.72 1.66
C LEU A 291 10.33 15.08 2.14
N ASN A 292 10.98 15.68 3.13
CA ASN A 292 10.65 17.01 3.61
C ASN A 292 10.91 18.07 2.52
N GLN A 293 12.06 17.97 1.81
CA GLN A 293 12.33 18.82 0.65
C GLN A 293 11.34 18.55 -0.49
N ALA A 294 11.08 17.27 -0.79
CA ALA A 294 10.14 16.89 -1.84
C ALA A 294 8.74 17.45 -1.62
N GLN A 295 8.20 17.39 -0.39
CA GLN A 295 6.85 17.91 -0.13
C GLN A 295 6.77 19.44 -0.15
N GLU A 296 7.85 20.16 0.16
CA GLU A 296 7.84 21.62 0.12
C GLU A 296 7.84 22.19 -1.31
N HIS A 297 8.53 21.51 -2.22
CA HIS A 297 8.68 21.91 -3.61
C HIS A 297 7.70 21.24 -4.57
N TYR A 298 7.33 19.98 -4.32
CA TYR A 298 6.51 19.15 -5.21
C TYR A 298 5.29 18.52 -4.50
N GLY A 299 4.99 18.95 -3.28
CA GLY A 299 3.76 18.59 -2.59
C GLY A 299 2.52 19.15 -3.29
N ARG A 300 1.35 19.00 -2.65
CA ARG A 300 0.07 19.37 -3.25
C ARG A 300 0.03 20.86 -3.62
N ASP A 301 -0.31 21.11 -4.88
CA ASP A 301 -0.44 22.45 -5.48
C ASP A 301 0.85 23.31 -5.43
N LYS A 302 2.03 22.69 -5.28
CA LYS A 302 3.33 23.39 -5.22
C LYS A 302 4.01 23.57 -6.58
N SER A 303 3.83 22.63 -7.50
CA SER A 303 4.46 22.68 -8.83
C SER A 303 3.55 22.09 -9.91
N LYS A 304 3.71 22.60 -11.14
CA LYS A 304 3.07 22.03 -12.34
C LYS A 304 3.97 21.01 -13.05
N ASP A 305 5.28 21.07 -12.82
CA ASP A 305 6.26 20.26 -13.54
C ASP A 305 6.32 18.84 -13.00
N PHE A 306 6.19 18.69 -11.68
CA PHE A 306 6.14 17.39 -11.01
C PHE A 306 5.24 17.46 -9.78
N GLN A 307 4.45 16.41 -9.58
CA GLN A 307 3.49 16.29 -8.49
C GLN A 307 3.80 15.02 -7.70
N LEU A 308 4.14 15.16 -6.42
CA LEU A 308 4.52 14.03 -5.58
C LEU A 308 3.34 13.08 -5.30
N PHE A 309 2.14 13.64 -5.12
CA PHE A 309 0.89 12.93 -4.80
C PHE A 309 -0.08 12.84 -5.99
N SER A 310 0.44 12.82 -7.22
CA SER A 310 -0.38 12.57 -8.42
C SER A 310 0.48 11.96 -9.52
N SER A 311 -0.13 11.34 -10.53
CA SER A 311 0.57 10.88 -11.72
C SER A 311 -0.38 10.72 -12.91
N SER A 312 0.15 10.95 -14.10
CA SER A 312 -0.51 10.59 -15.37
C SER A 312 -0.39 9.10 -15.70
N HIS A 313 0.57 8.39 -15.10
CA HIS A 313 0.85 6.97 -15.38
C HIS A 313 -0.04 6.00 -14.60
N GLY A 314 -0.88 6.51 -13.70
CA GLY A 314 -1.74 5.69 -12.86
C GLY A 314 -1.98 6.35 -11.52
N LYS A 315 -2.75 5.66 -10.69
CA LYS A 315 -3.08 6.12 -9.35
C LYS A 315 -2.01 5.67 -8.37
N ASP A 316 -1.82 6.48 -7.33
CA ASP A 316 -1.36 5.95 -6.05
C ASP A 316 0.08 5.38 -6.12
N LEU A 317 0.88 5.92 -7.05
CA LEU A 317 2.24 5.51 -7.41
C LEU A 317 3.26 6.14 -6.46
N LEU A 318 4.13 5.32 -5.85
CA LEU A 318 5.07 5.68 -4.77
C LEU A 318 4.40 6.08 -3.45
N PHE A 319 3.41 6.98 -3.52
CA PHE A 319 2.64 7.52 -2.41
C PHE A 319 1.16 7.58 -2.78
N LYS A 320 0.27 7.69 -1.80
CA LYS A 320 -1.17 7.86 -2.06
C LYS A 320 -1.47 9.23 -2.66
N ASP A 321 -2.36 9.24 -3.65
CA ASP A 321 -2.82 10.48 -4.29
C ASP A 321 -3.64 11.35 -3.30
N SER A 322 -4.22 10.69 -2.29
CA SER A 322 -4.96 11.33 -1.21
C SER A 322 -4.07 11.95 -0.14
N ALA A 323 -2.77 11.62 -0.12
CA ALA A 323 -1.83 12.17 0.85
C ALA A 323 -1.67 13.69 0.66
N GLN A 324 -1.50 14.38 1.78
CA GLN A 324 -1.33 15.83 1.82
C GLN A 324 0.12 16.23 2.15
N GLY A 325 0.94 15.25 2.53
CA GLY A 325 2.33 15.41 2.91
C GLY A 325 2.78 14.26 3.80
N PHE A 326 3.91 14.48 4.47
CA PHE A 326 4.52 13.52 5.36
C PHE A 326 4.73 14.08 6.77
N LEU A 327 4.78 13.16 7.73
CA LEU A 327 5.20 13.42 9.10
C LEU A 327 6.32 12.46 9.48
N ARG A 328 7.37 12.98 10.11
CA ARG A 328 8.45 12.16 10.63
C ARG A 328 7.95 11.31 11.79
N ILE A 329 8.22 10.01 11.74
CA ILE A 329 7.88 9.10 12.83
C ILE A 329 8.94 9.22 13.94
N PRO A 330 8.55 9.33 15.23
CA PRO A 330 9.51 9.41 16.33
C PRO A 330 10.49 8.22 16.32
N PRO A 331 11.80 8.43 16.57
CA PRO A 331 12.81 7.37 16.42
C PRO A 331 12.61 6.13 17.30
N LYS A 332 11.87 6.27 18.42
CA LYS A 332 11.55 5.17 19.35
C LYS A 332 10.31 4.37 18.96
N MET A 333 9.56 4.81 17.95
CA MET A 333 8.34 4.14 17.50
C MET A 333 8.70 3.01 16.55
N ASP A 334 8.55 1.77 17.00
CA ASP A 334 8.67 0.57 16.16
C ASP A 334 7.36 0.28 15.40
N SER A 335 7.36 -0.80 14.61
CA SER A 335 6.17 -1.24 13.85
C SER A 335 4.97 -1.53 14.77
N SER A 336 5.17 -2.12 15.94
CA SER A 336 4.09 -2.45 16.86
C SER A 336 3.46 -1.22 17.50
N MET A 337 4.28 -0.23 17.87
CA MET A 337 3.82 1.04 18.41
C MET A 337 3.10 1.88 17.35
N TYR A 338 3.63 1.91 16.12
CA TYR A 338 2.99 2.62 15.00
C TYR A 338 1.62 2.04 14.65
N LEU A 339 1.51 0.71 14.70
CA LEU A 339 0.30 0.02 14.26
C LEU A 339 -0.84 0.05 15.28
N THR A 340 -0.57 0.44 16.53
CA THR A 340 -1.44 0.30 17.70
C THR A 340 -1.68 -1.15 18.12
N TYR A 341 -1.97 -1.32 19.42
CA TYR A 341 -2.23 -2.62 20.01
C TYR A 341 -3.46 -3.30 19.41
N GLU A 342 -4.55 -2.56 19.16
CA GLU A 342 -5.77 -3.15 18.61
C GLU A 342 -5.51 -3.75 17.23
N TYR A 343 -4.87 -3.00 16.32
CA TYR A 343 -4.65 -3.49 14.96
C TYR A 343 -3.64 -4.65 14.92
N VAL A 344 -2.57 -4.59 15.72
CA VAL A 344 -1.62 -5.72 15.85
C VAL A 344 -2.34 -7.00 16.29
N ASN A 345 -3.29 -6.92 17.23
CA ASN A 345 -4.08 -8.07 17.64
C ASN A 345 -4.97 -8.61 16.52
N VAL A 346 -5.54 -7.75 15.67
CA VAL A 346 -6.26 -8.21 14.46
C VAL A 346 -5.33 -9.03 13.57
N LEU A 347 -4.13 -8.53 13.30
CA LEU A 347 -3.17 -9.20 12.42
C LEU A 347 -2.65 -10.51 13.00
N ARG A 348 -2.37 -10.55 14.31
CA ARG A 348 -2.00 -11.80 15.01
C ARG A 348 -3.11 -12.83 14.93
N ASN A 349 -4.34 -12.45 15.26
CA ASN A 349 -5.48 -13.35 15.22
C ASN A 349 -5.81 -13.90 13.82
N LEU A 350 -5.42 -13.20 12.76
CA LEU A 350 -5.59 -13.67 11.38
C LEU A 350 -4.45 -14.56 10.90
N ARG A 351 -3.31 -14.58 11.61
CA ARG A 351 -2.12 -15.37 11.27
C ARG A 351 -1.92 -16.57 12.17
N GLU A 352 -2.10 -16.37 13.47
CA GLU A 352 -1.93 -17.39 14.50
C GLU A 352 -3.29 -18.06 14.73
N GLU A 353 -3.28 -19.39 14.83
CA GLU A 353 -4.43 -20.26 15.09
C GLU A 353 -5.07 -20.06 16.49
N THR A 354 -4.86 -18.89 17.12
CA THR A 354 -5.13 -18.60 18.54
C THR A 354 -6.57 -18.23 18.86
N ARG A 355 -7.48 -18.11 17.88
CA ARG A 355 -8.89 -17.78 18.11
C ARG A 355 -9.76 -18.90 18.68
N LYS A 356 -9.17 -19.97 19.25
CA LYS A 356 -9.94 -20.98 19.99
C LYS A 356 -10.63 -20.45 21.27
N TYR A 357 -10.26 -19.28 21.81
CA TYR A 357 -10.77 -18.84 23.13
C TYR A 357 -11.12 -17.35 23.35
N SER A 358 -10.91 -16.45 22.39
CA SER A 358 -11.33 -15.05 22.58
C SER A 358 -12.63 -14.79 21.82
N GLY A 359 -13.73 -14.55 22.54
CA GLY A 359 -15.01 -14.09 21.98
C GLY A 359 -14.85 -12.82 21.12
N ARG A 360 -15.93 -12.38 20.47
CA ARG A 360 -15.98 -11.24 19.54
C ARG A 360 -15.26 -9.99 20.09
N ILE A 361 -13.95 -9.87 19.86
CA ILE A 361 -13.16 -8.67 20.09
C ILE A 361 -12.87 -8.09 18.70
N LEU A 362 -13.80 -7.25 18.27
CA LEU A 362 -13.67 -6.08 17.42
C LEU A 362 -15.05 -5.48 17.29
#